data_AF-A0A6A4ZNA4-F1
#
_entry.id   AF-A0A6A4ZNA4-F1
#
_cell.length_a   1.000
_cell.length_b   1.000
_cell.length_c   1.000
_cell.angle_alpha   90.00
_cell.angle_beta   90.00
_cell.angle_gamma   90.00
#
_symmetry.space_group_name_H-M   'P 1'
#
loop_
_entity.id
_entity.type
_entity.pdbx_description
1 polymer ?
#
loop_
_entity_poly.entity_id
_entity_poly.type
_entity_poly.pdbx_seq_one_letter_code
_entity_poly.pdbx_strand_id
1 'polypeptide(L)'
;MVALETQDLEERLSHISGAAIRKAGHGHDYYDPMKTPEEGDLEDGGALVEGGALPLLTREAFGLYSQYFTIGVLLGGIPQLAYPVFLNYLNMEGYQVVTYGVLVNGGWYFKPFFGMLTDCVPLFGYRRKSWMIVGWIVAMICLAVMAFMSFEAPFCGKKELCLVSLKKIPAADQAKYFNFHAPDSGYKFIITSVFLCLGYMMAACASDAMVVQYAQREPLAIRGRIQTA
;
A
#
# COMPACT_ATOMS: atom_id res chain seq x y z
N MET A 1 -10.96 -51.45 14.80
CA MET A 1 -9.71 -52.24 14.77
C MET A 1 -8.63 -51.50 13.97
N VAL A 2 -8.48 -50.17 14.14
CA VAL A 2 -7.50 -49.34 13.41
C VAL A 2 -6.67 -48.48 14.38
N ALA A 3 -7.17 -48.21 15.59
CA ALA A 3 -6.46 -47.42 16.61
C ALA A 3 -5.37 -48.19 17.39
N LEU A 4 -5.38 -49.53 17.34
CA LEU A 4 -4.40 -50.37 18.04
C LEU A 4 -3.07 -50.47 17.26
N GLU A 5 -3.11 -50.43 15.92
CA GLU A 5 -1.91 -50.49 15.09
C GLU A 5 -1.08 -49.20 15.13
N THR A 6 -1.74 -48.04 15.25
CA THR A 6 -1.06 -46.73 15.31
C THR A 6 -0.30 -46.53 16.61
N GLN A 7 -0.83 -47.03 17.74
CA GLN A 7 -0.14 -46.97 19.04
C GLN A 7 1.10 -47.87 19.06
N ASP A 8 1.00 -49.07 18.49
CA ASP A 8 2.11 -50.04 18.42
C ASP A 8 3.24 -49.54 17.48
N LEU A 9 2.88 -48.79 16.43
CA LEU A 9 3.85 -48.12 15.55
C LEU A 9 4.57 -46.94 16.22
N GLU A 10 3.84 -46.10 16.97
CA GLU A 10 4.41 -44.99 17.75
C GLU A 10 5.32 -45.51 18.87
N GLU A 11 4.92 -46.59 19.55
CA GLU A 11 5.70 -47.20 20.61
C GLU A 11 6.99 -47.82 20.07
N ARG A 12 6.94 -48.50 18.90
CA ARG A 12 8.14 -49.04 18.22
C ARG A 12 9.09 -47.96 17.71
N LEU A 13 8.59 -46.81 17.24
CA LEU A 13 9.42 -45.67 16.85
C LEU A 13 10.14 -45.04 18.05
N SER A 14 9.48 -45.01 19.22
CA SER A 14 10.11 -44.53 20.45
C SER A 14 11.23 -45.46 20.97
N HIS A 15 11.09 -46.78 20.77
CA HIS A 15 12.11 -47.75 21.15
C HIS A 15 13.37 -47.70 20.26
N ILE A 16 13.22 -47.35 18.98
CA ILE A 16 14.35 -47.18 18.05
C ILE A 16 15.13 -45.90 18.39
N SER A 17 14.45 -44.80 18.76
CA SER A 17 15.14 -43.57 19.19
C SER A 17 15.84 -43.77 20.54
N GLY A 18 15.19 -44.45 21.51
CA GLY A 18 15.76 -44.71 22.83
C GLY A 18 16.96 -45.67 22.84
N ALA A 19 16.97 -46.70 21.97
CA ALA A 19 18.08 -47.64 21.86
C ALA A 19 19.29 -47.04 21.10
N ALA A 20 19.06 -46.15 20.14
CA ALA A 20 20.11 -45.37 19.48
C ALA A 20 20.78 -44.38 20.46
N ILE A 21 19.99 -43.78 21.35
CA ILE A 21 20.48 -42.84 22.39
C ILE A 21 21.30 -43.56 23.48
N ARG A 22 20.89 -44.76 23.92
CA ARG A 22 21.61 -45.49 24.99
C ARG A 22 22.98 -46.04 24.58
N LYS A 23 23.24 -46.29 23.30
CA LYS A 23 24.54 -46.82 22.83
C LYS A 23 25.65 -45.76 22.74
N ALA A 24 25.30 -44.48 22.87
CA ALA A 24 26.26 -43.36 22.89
C ALA A 24 26.76 -43.00 24.30
N GLY A 25 26.52 -43.86 25.30
CA GLY A 25 26.92 -43.62 26.69
C GLY A 25 28.30 -44.18 27.04
N HIS A 26 29.38 -43.59 26.51
CA HIS A 26 30.66 -43.57 27.24
C HIS A 26 31.60 -42.47 26.70
N GLY A 27 31.62 -41.33 27.39
CA GLY A 27 32.67 -40.30 27.22
C GLY A 27 32.13 -38.87 27.17
N HIS A 28 32.10 -38.22 28.34
CA HIS A 28 32.02 -36.77 28.60
C HIS A 28 30.81 -35.96 28.07
N ASP A 29 30.03 -35.48 29.05
CA ASP A 29 29.15 -34.31 29.09
C ASP A 29 28.76 -33.65 27.76
N TYR A 30 27.53 -33.94 27.31
CA TYR A 30 26.95 -33.32 26.12
C TYR A 30 25.49 -32.91 26.40
N TYR A 31 25.31 -31.72 26.97
CA TYR A 31 24.16 -30.92 26.56
C TYR A 31 24.52 -30.41 25.17
N ASP A 32 23.93 -30.97 24.12
CA ASP A 32 24.00 -30.34 22.80
C ASP A 32 23.18 -29.05 22.92
N PRO A 33 23.80 -27.85 22.90
CA PRO A 33 23.01 -26.66 22.63
C PRO A 33 22.29 -26.93 21.31
N MET A 34 21.00 -26.62 21.22
CA MET A 34 20.27 -26.67 19.94
C MET A 34 21.13 -25.94 18.90
N LYS A 35 21.87 -26.69 18.07
CA LYS A 35 22.78 -26.11 17.09
C LYS A 35 21.89 -25.28 16.19
N THR A 36 22.15 -23.98 16.13
CA THR A 36 21.76 -23.16 14.99
C THR A 36 22.21 -23.94 13.75
N PRO A 37 21.36 -24.18 12.74
CA PRO A 37 21.78 -24.89 11.53
C PRO A 37 23.11 -24.28 11.06
N GLU A 38 24.13 -25.12 10.90
CA GLU A 38 25.42 -24.64 10.39
C GLU A 38 25.19 -23.93 9.06
N GLU A 39 25.95 -22.87 8.78
CA GLU A 39 25.79 -21.98 7.61
C GLU A 39 25.78 -22.72 6.25
N GLY A 40 26.15 -23.99 6.22
CA GLY A 40 26.12 -24.87 5.05
C GLY A 40 24.93 -25.83 4.90
N ASP A 41 24.04 -25.95 5.90
CA ASP A 41 22.89 -26.89 5.89
C ASP A 41 21.57 -26.25 5.42
N LEU A 42 21.60 -24.97 5.06
CA LEU A 42 20.51 -24.27 4.38
C LEU A 42 20.83 -24.28 2.88
N GLU A 43 20.26 -25.21 2.13
CA GLU A 43 20.49 -25.39 0.67
C GLU A 43 20.29 -24.10 -0.17
N ASP A 44 19.70 -23.06 0.42
CA ASP A 44 19.38 -21.75 -0.18
C ASP A 44 19.95 -20.53 0.61
N GLY A 45 21.00 -20.70 1.42
CA GLY A 45 21.68 -19.57 2.08
C GLY A 45 20.81 -18.77 3.06
N GLY A 46 19.80 -19.42 3.63
CA GLY A 46 18.87 -18.87 4.62
C GLY A 46 17.66 -18.10 4.06
N ALA A 47 17.29 -18.29 2.80
CA ALA A 47 16.01 -17.81 2.25
C ALA A 47 14.80 -18.50 2.92
N LEU A 48 13.69 -17.77 3.09
CA LEU A 48 12.47 -18.29 3.73
C LEU A 48 11.51 -18.95 2.75
N VAL A 49 11.60 -18.59 1.47
CA VAL A 49 10.74 -19.09 0.39
C VAL A 49 11.59 -19.30 -0.85
N GLU A 50 11.35 -20.40 -1.57
CA GLU A 50 12.00 -20.71 -2.84
C GLU A 50 11.72 -19.65 -3.91
N GLY A 51 12.62 -19.54 -4.90
CA GLY A 51 12.44 -18.69 -6.07
C GLY A 51 13.53 -17.62 -6.27
N GLY A 52 14.55 -17.61 -5.40
CA GLY A 52 15.75 -16.80 -5.55
C GLY A 52 15.54 -15.29 -5.41
N ALA A 53 16.65 -14.58 -5.21
CA ALA A 53 16.62 -13.12 -5.09
C ALA A 53 16.27 -12.47 -6.43
N LEU A 54 15.31 -11.54 -6.42
CA LEU A 54 14.92 -10.79 -7.61
C LEU A 54 16.10 -9.90 -8.07
N PRO A 55 16.57 -10.00 -9.33
CA PRO A 55 17.58 -9.08 -9.84
C PRO A 55 16.97 -7.68 -10.00
N LEU A 56 17.64 -6.63 -9.49
CA LEU A 56 17.08 -5.27 -9.39
C LEU A 56 16.81 -4.63 -10.77
N LEU A 57 17.54 -5.06 -11.80
CA LEU A 57 17.40 -4.55 -13.16
C LEU A 57 16.42 -5.36 -14.01
N THR A 58 15.63 -6.24 -13.40
CA THR A 58 14.60 -7.01 -14.11
C THR A 58 13.37 -6.14 -14.39
N ARG A 59 12.63 -6.46 -15.46
CA ARG A 59 11.35 -5.82 -15.79
C ARG A 59 10.35 -5.83 -14.62
N GLU A 60 10.37 -6.89 -13.82
CA GLU A 60 9.49 -7.01 -12.65
C GLU A 60 9.86 -6.02 -11.53
N ALA A 61 11.15 -5.83 -11.26
CA ALA A 61 11.64 -4.84 -10.32
C ALA A 61 11.33 -3.41 -10.81
N PHE A 62 11.56 -3.12 -12.09
CA PHE A 62 11.17 -1.83 -12.69
C PHE A 62 9.67 -1.54 -12.55
N GLY A 63 8.80 -2.52 -12.74
CA GLY A 63 7.36 -2.35 -12.52
C GLY A 63 7.06 -1.99 -11.06
N LEU A 64 7.70 -2.66 -10.11
CA LEU A 64 7.55 -2.41 -8.68
C LEU A 64 8.07 -1.02 -8.26
N TYR A 65 9.19 -0.56 -8.84
CA TYR A 65 9.71 0.79 -8.60
C TYR A 65 8.83 1.86 -9.24
N SER A 66 8.40 1.65 -10.48
CA SER A 66 7.54 2.61 -11.18
C SER A 66 6.24 2.85 -10.43
N GLN A 67 5.64 1.82 -9.82
CA GLN A 67 4.40 1.99 -9.08
C GLN A 67 4.65 2.72 -7.75
N TYR A 68 5.77 2.48 -7.05
CA TYR A 68 6.12 3.25 -5.85
C TYR A 68 6.40 4.71 -6.17
N PHE A 69 7.05 4.99 -7.31
CA PHE A 69 7.22 6.34 -7.81
C PHE A 69 5.86 7.01 -8.05
N THR A 70 4.92 6.32 -8.74
CA THR A 70 3.57 6.86 -8.97
C THR A 70 2.80 7.08 -7.66
N ILE A 71 2.92 6.19 -6.68
CA ILE A 71 2.34 6.40 -5.33
C ILE A 71 2.91 7.67 -4.71
N GLY A 72 4.23 7.88 -4.77
CA GLY A 72 4.88 9.08 -4.25
C GLY A 72 4.34 10.37 -4.90
N VAL A 73 4.16 10.36 -6.23
CA VAL A 73 3.58 11.49 -6.96
C VAL A 73 2.13 11.75 -6.52
N LEU A 74 1.30 10.72 -6.37
CA LEU A 74 -0.09 10.89 -5.94
C LEU A 74 -0.21 11.34 -4.48
N LEU A 75 0.61 10.78 -3.59
CA LEU A 75 0.65 11.11 -2.17
C LEU A 75 1.12 12.56 -1.96
N GLY A 76 2.09 13.03 -2.74
CA GLY A 76 2.54 14.42 -2.70
C GLY A 76 1.60 15.38 -3.43
N GLY A 77 0.96 14.95 -4.52
CA GLY A 77 0.17 15.81 -5.40
C GLY A 77 -1.26 16.06 -4.92
N ILE A 78 -2.03 15.00 -4.65
CA ILE A 78 -3.47 15.11 -4.39
C ILE A 78 -3.79 15.91 -3.12
N PRO A 79 -3.14 15.68 -1.96
CA PRO A 79 -3.36 16.51 -0.78
C PRO A 79 -2.96 17.97 -1.02
N GLN A 80 -1.90 18.20 -1.81
CA GLN A 80 -1.36 19.53 -2.04
C GLN A 80 -2.29 20.42 -2.88
N LEU A 81 -3.25 19.84 -3.61
CA LEU A 81 -4.30 20.60 -4.30
C LEU A 81 -5.21 21.39 -3.34
N ALA A 82 -5.24 21.03 -2.05
CA ALA A 82 -6.09 21.67 -1.05
C ALA A 82 -5.93 23.18 -0.99
N TYR A 83 -4.69 23.65 -1.03
CA TYR A 83 -4.37 25.06 -0.92
C TYR A 83 -4.66 25.87 -2.20
N PRO A 84 -4.13 25.52 -3.39
CA PRO A 84 -4.38 26.29 -4.60
C PRO A 84 -5.82 26.16 -5.11
N VAL A 85 -6.44 24.98 -4.99
CA VAL A 85 -7.76 24.72 -5.59
C VAL A 85 -8.90 25.04 -4.62
N PHE A 86 -8.95 24.36 -3.47
CA PHE A 86 -10.09 24.52 -2.57
C PHE A 86 -10.04 25.83 -1.79
N LEU A 87 -8.87 26.20 -1.27
CA LEU A 87 -8.74 27.42 -0.46
C LEU A 87 -8.64 28.69 -1.32
N ASN A 88 -7.77 28.76 -2.33
CA ASN A 88 -7.57 30.01 -3.08
C ASN A 88 -8.52 30.18 -4.28
N TYR A 89 -8.80 29.11 -5.04
CA TYR A 89 -9.59 29.23 -6.27
C TYR A 89 -11.10 29.21 -5.99
N LEU A 90 -11.57 28.23 -5.22
CA LEU A 90 -12.99 28.09 -4.87
C LEU A 90 -13.37 28.85 -3.60
N ASN A 91 -12.40 29.31 -2.80
CA ASN A 91 -12.62 30.04 -1.55
C ASN A 91 -13.50 29.27 -0.54
N MET A 92 -13.24 27.95 -0.44
CA MET A 92 -13.92 27.08 0.52
C MET A 92 -13.55 27.43 1.95
N GLU A 93 -14.47 27.15 2.88
CA GLU A 93 -14.21 27.39 4.29
C GLU A 93 -13.12 26.47 4.83
N GLY A 94 -12.37 26.96 5.83
CA GLY A 94 -11.24 26.21 6.41
C GLY A 94 -11.62 24.81 6.89
N TYR A 95 -12.82 24.63 7.45
CA TYR A 95 -13.30 23.31 7.89
C TYR A 95 -13.50 22.34 6.72
N GLN A 96 -13.93 22.82 5.55
CA GLN A 96 -14.13 22.00 4.34
C GLN A 96 -12.78 21.54 3.79
N VAL A 97 -11.80 22.44 3.75
CA VAL A 97 -10.43 22.13 3.29
C VAL A 97 -9.73 21.15 4.24
N VAL A 98 -9.91 21.29 5.55
CA VAL A 98 -9.38 20.34 6.54
C VAL A 98 -10.05 18.97 6.37
N THR A 99 -11.37 18.95 6.17
CA THR A 99 -12.12 17.71 5.92
C THR A 99 -11.60 16.99 4.67
N TYR A 100 -11.30 17.71 3.58
CA TYR A 100 -10.66 17.14 2.40
C TYR A 100 -9.33 16.44 2.74
N GLY A 101 -8.47 17.08 3.53
CA GLY A 101 -7.20 16.50 3.95
C GLY A 101 -7.38 15.20 4.74
N VAL A 102 -8.37 15.14 5.63
CA VAL A 102 -8.72 13.91 6.37
C VAL A 102 -9.25 12.83 5.44
N LEU A 103 -10.13 13.18 4.50
CA LEU A 103 -10.74 12.24 3.56
C LEU A 103 -9.71 11.61 2.60
N VAL A 104 -8.79 12.41 2.07
CA VAL A 104 -7.70 11.94 1.20
C VAL A 104 -6.72 11.05 1.97
N ASN A 105 -6.40 11.39 3.23
CA ASN A 105 -5.63 10.50 4.10
C ASN A 105 -6.44 9.31 4.61
N GLY A 106 -7.77 9.34 4.46
CA GLY A 106 -8.67 8.30 4.92
C GLY A 106 -8.37 6.92 4.34
N GLY A 107 -7.80 6.88 3.12
CA GLY A 107 -7.36 5.63 2.48
C GLY A 107 -6.41 4.81 3.35
N TRP A 108 -5.54 5.45 4.15
CA TRP A 108 -4.59 4.76 5.03
C TRP A 108 -5.28 3.88 6.08
N TYR A 109 -6.46 4.28 6.55
CA TYR A 109 -7.24 3.51 7.51
C TYR A 109 -7.83 2.24 6.88
N PHE A 110 -8.00 2.20 5.57
CA PHE A 110 -8.52 1.04 4.85
C PHE A 110 -7.44 0.00 4.49
N LYS A 111 -6.16 0.29 4.72
CA LYS A 111 -5.05 -0.62 4.38
C LYS A 111 -5.22 -2.05 4.94
N PRO A 112 -5.65 -2.27 6.20
CA PRO A 112 -5.83 -3.63 6.72
C PRO A 112 -6.91 -4.42 5.96
N PHE A 113 -8.00 -3.75 5.56
CA PHE A 113 -9.09 -4.38 4.81
C PHE A 113 -8.65 -4.74 3.39
N PHE A 114 -7.93 -3.84 2.71
CA PHE A 114 -7.36 -4.15 1.41
C PHE A 114 -6.32 -5.27 1.51
N GLY A 115 -5.47 -5.28 2.54
CA GLY A 115 -4.52 -6.37 2.79
C GLY A 115 -5.24 -7.73 2.87
N MET A 116 -6.24 -7.84 3.75
CA MET A 116 -7.05 -9.05 3.90
C MET A 116 -7.72 -9.48 2.59
N LEU A 117 -8.33 -8.53 1.87
CA LEU A 117 -9.01 -8.80 0.60
C LEU A 117 -8.04 -9.28 -0.49
N THR A 118 -6.85 -8.69 -0.58
CA THR A 118 -5.82 -9.10 -1.56
C THR A 118 -5.19 -10.47 -1.26
N ASP A 119 -5.20 -10.89 0.00
CA ASP A 119 -4.63 -12.17 0.44
C ASP A 119 -5.63 -13.33 0.36
N CYS A 120 -6.90 -13.05 0.68
CA CYS A 120 -7.96 -14.06 0.75
C CYS A 120 -8.62 -14.33 -0.62
N VAL A 121 -8.70 -13.34 -1.51
CA VAL A 121 -9.45 -13.46 -2.77
C VAL A 121 -8.50 -13.44 -3.97
N PRO A 122 -8.17 -14.59 -4.59
CA PRO A 122 -7.43 -14.61 -5.85
C PRO A 122 -8.33 -14.14 -7.00
N LEU A 123 -7.83 -13.22 -7.83
CA LEU A 123 -8.49 -12.76 -9.06
C LEU A 123 -7.82 -13.40 -10.27
N PHE A 124 -8.58 -14.17 -11.06
CA PHE A 124 -8.09 -14.88 -12.25
C PHE A 124 -6.88 -15.80 -11.98
N GLY A 125 -6.84 -16.43 -10.80
CA GLY A 125 -5.75 -17.32 -10.38
C GLY A 125 -4.49 -16.60 -9.87
N TYR A 126 -4.40 -15.27 -10.04
CA TYR A 126 -3.33 -14.45 -9.48
C TYR A 126 -3.83 -13.69 -8.25
N ARG A 127 -3.02 -13.60 -7.20
CA ARG A 127 -3.36 -12.84 -5.99
C ARG A 127 -2.96 -11.37 -6.16
N ARG A 128 -1.69 -11.04 -5.93
CA ARG A 128 -1.24 -9.65 -5.71
C ARG A 128 -1.11 -8.82 -6.98
N LYS A 129 -0.62 -9.41 -8.08
CA LYS A 129 -0.46 -8.70 -9.38
C LYS A 129 -1.81 -8.21 -9.92
N SER A 130 -2.88 -9.02 -9.82
CA SER A 130 -4.23 -8.64 -10.28
C SER A 130 -4.81 -7.46 -9.50
N TRP A 131 -4.75 -7.51 -8.17
CA TRP A 131 -5.28 -6.43 -7.33
C TRP A 131 -4.54 -5.10 -7.51
N MET A 132 -3.22 -5.16 -7.73
CA MET A 132 -2.43 -3.98 -8.06
C MET A 132 -2.93 -3.32 -9.36
N ILE A 133 -3.17 -4.11 -10.40
CA ILE A 133 -3.69 -3.61 -11.69
C ILE A 133 -5.10 -3.02 -11.51
N VAL A 134 -5.97 -3.68 -10.75
CA VAL A 134 -7.33 -3.17 -10.47
C VAL A 134 -7.28 -1.82 -9.77
N GLY A 135 -6.46 -1.68 -8.72
CA GLY A 135 -6.29 -0.41 -8.02
C GLY A 135 -5.80 0.72 -8.93
N TRP A 136 -4.83 0.43 -9.80
CA TRP A 136 -4.34 1.40 -10.78
C TRP A 136 -5.36 1.75 -11.86
N ILE A 137 -6.17 0.79 -12.33
CA ILE A 137 -7.25 1.07 -13.29
C ILE A 137 -8.29 2.02 -12.65
N VAL A 138 -8.68 1.76 -11.41
CA VAL A 138 -9.59 2.66 -10.66
C VAL A 138 -8.98 4.05 -10.53
N ALA A 139 -7.70 4.14 -10.15
CA ALA A 139 -6.99 5.42 -10.05
C ALA A 139 -6.92 6.15 -11.41
N MET A 140 -6.62 5.45 -12.50
CA MET A 140 -6.58 5.99 -13.85
C MET A 140 -7.95 6.53 -14.29
N ILE A 141 -9.04 5.80 -14.00
CA ILE A 141 -10.40 6.26 -14.32
C ILE A 141 -10.73 7.52 -13.53
N CYS A 142 -10.43 7.55 -12.22
CA CYS A 142 -10.67 8.75 -11.40
C CYS A 142 -9.85 9.95 -11.88
N LEU A 143 -8.57 9.77 -12.22
CA LEU A 143 -7.75 10.84 -12.78
C LEU A 143 -8.27 11.32 -14.14
N ALA A 144 -8.72 10.40 -15.00
CA ALA A 144 -9.34 10.78 -16.27
C ALA A 144 -10.63 11.58 -16.04
N VAL A 145 -11.49 11.16 -15.12
CA VAL A 145 -12.69 11.92 -14.74
C VAL A 145 -12.31 13.31 -14.22
N MET A 146 -11.31 13.43 -13.35
CA MET A 146 -10.83 14.74 -12.86
C MET A 146 -10.28 15.62 -13.99
N ALA A 147 -9.60 15.03 -14.97
CA ALA A 147 -9.01 15.75 -16.09
C ALA A 147 -10.06 16.28 -17.09
N PHE A 148 -11.16 15.55 -17.29
CA PHE A 148 -12.21 15.92 -18.25
C PHE A 148 -13.42 16.61 -17.59
N MET A 149 -13.52 16.61 -16.26
CA MET A 149 -14.59 17.29 -15.56
C MET A 149 -14.46 18.81 -15.70
N SER A 150 -15.55 19.46 -16.11
CA SER A 150 -15.61 20.92 -16.17
C SER A 150 -15.45 21.50 -14.76
N PHE A 151 -14.43 22.33 -14.57
CA PHE A 151 -14.24 23.08 -13.34
C PHE A 151 -15.05 24.38 -13.37
N GLU A 152 -15.66 24.74 -12.25
CA GLU A 152 -16.46 25.97 -12.17
C GLU A 152 -15.58 27.22 -12.23
N ALA A 153 -16.15 28.36 -12.61
CA ALA A 153 -15.46 29.64 -12.61
C ALA A 153 -14.93 29.98 -11.20
N PRO A 154 -13.78 30.67 -11.10
CA PRO A 154 -13.18 31.00 -9.81
C PRO A 154 -14.09 31.88 -8.97
N PHE A 155 -13.95 31.80 -7.65
CA PHE A 155 -14.72 32.64 -6.72
C PHE A 155 -14.55 34.14 -7.03
N CYS A 156 -13.35 34.55 -7.44
CA CYS A 156 -13.03 35.93 -7.78
C CYS A 156 -12.52 36.04 -9.22
N GLY A 157 -13.30 36.68 -10.09
CA GLY A 157 -13.00 36.82 -11.52
C GLY A 157 -11.99 37.93 -11.84
N LYS A 158 -11.72 38.86 -10.91
CA LYS A 158 -10.79 39.98 -11.12
C LYS A 158 -9.75 40.06 -10.00
N LYS A 159 -8.49 39.76 -10.34
CA LYS A 159 -7.36 39.68 -9.39
C LYS A 159 -7.20 40.89 -8.45
N GLU A 160 -7.45 42.11 -8.96
CA GLU A 160 -7.36 43.35 -8.18
C GLU A 160 -8.39 43.41 -7.04
N LEU A 161 -9.60 42.89 -7.27
CA LEU A 161 -10.69 42.88 -6.30
C LEU A 161 -10.52 41.75 -5.27
N CYS A 162 -9.75 40.69 -5.59
CA CYS A 162 -9.55 39.57 -4.67
C CYS A 162 -8.68 39.94 -3.44
N LEU A 163 -7.86 41.00 -3.56
CA LEU A 163 -7.03 41.50 -2.46
C LEU A 163 -7.79 42.45 -1.53
N VAL A 164 -8.99 42.88 -1.93
CA VAL A 164 -9.82 43.81 -1.18
C VAL A 164 -10.89 43.02 -0.41
N SER A 165 -11.10 43.34 0.87
CA SER A 165 -12.13 42.68 1.66
C SER A 165 -13.52 42.88 1.05
N LEU A 166 -14.31 41.80 0.93
CA LEU A 166 -15.67 41.81 0.36
C LEU A 166 -16.55 42.96 0.88
N LYS A 167 -16.46 43.27 2.18
CA LYS A 167 -17.24 44.36 2.81
C LYS A 167 -16.98 45.76 2.21
N LYS A 168 -15.84 45.99 1.56
CA LYS A 168 -15.47 47.28 0.96
C LYS A 168 -15.87 47.41 -0.50
N ILE A 169 -16.34 46.33 -1.13
CA ILE A 169 -16.66 46.28 -2.55
C ILE A 169 -18.16 46.62 -2.73
N PRO A 170 -18.53 47.50 -3.68
CA PRO A 170 -19.93 47.78 -3.98
C PRO A 170 -20.71 46.51 -4.38
N ALA A 171 -21.97 46.40 -3.96
CA ALA A 171 -22.80 45.22 -4.22
C ALA A 171 -22.97 44.92 -5.73
N ALA A 172 -22.95 45.96 -6.58
CA ALA A 172 -23.02 45.80 -8.04
C ALA A 172 -21.78 45.10 -8.62
N ASP A 173 -20.58 45.40 -8.09
CA ASP A 173 -19.33 44.75 -8.52
C ASP A 173 -19.22 43.33 -7.94
N GLN A 174 -19.78 43.10 -6.74
CA GLN A 174 -19.86 41.76 -6.15
C GLN A 174 -20.66 40.80 -7.05
N ALA A 175 -21.86 41.19 -7.46
CA ALA A 175 -22.72 40.36 -8.31
C ALA A 175 -22.13 40.07 -9.70
N LYS A 176 -21.21 40.93 -10.19
CA LYS A 176 -20.61 40.80 -11.52
C LYS A 176 -19.32 39.99 -11.53
N TYR A 177 -18.47 40.16 -10.51
CA TYR A 177 -17.11 39.60 -10.50
C TYR A 177 -16.91 38.47 -9.49
N PHE A 178 -17.87 38.20 -8.61
CA PHE A 178 -17.78 37.12 -7.63
C PHE A 178 -18.80 36.02 -7.90
N ASN A 179 -18.32 34.77 -7.85
CA ASN A 179 -19.18 33.59 -7.92
C ASN A 179 -19.33 32.97 -6.53
N PHE A 180 -20.43 33.28 -5.85
CA PHE A 180 -20.72 32.73 -4.52
C PHE A 180 -21.08 31.23 -4.54
N HIS A 181 -21.34 30.64 -5.70
CA HIS A 181 -21.58 29.19 -5.84
C HIS A 181 -20.29 28.37 -6.01
N ALA A 182 -19.15 29.03 -6.26
CA ALA A 182 -17.87 28.33 -6.46
C ALA A 182 -17.47 27.40 -5.28
N PRO A 183 -17.64 27.75 -3.99
CA PRO A 183 -17.33 26.83 -2.90
C PRO A 183 -18.14 25.53 -2.95
N ASP A 184 -19.39 25.60 -3.42
CA ASP A 184 -20.33 24.47 -3.44
C ASP A 184 -20.02 23.46 -4.54
N SER A 185 -19.24 23.77 -5.58
CA SER A 185 -18.88 22.77 -6.60
C SER A 185 -17.65 21.94 -6.26
N GLY A 186 -16.91 22.31 -5.22
CA GLY A 186 -15.71 21.61 -4.79
C GLY A 186 -15.94 20.13 -4.45
N TYR A 187 -17.15 19.76 -4.00
CA TYR A 187 -17.44 18.37 -3.59
C TYR A 187 -17.23 17.35 -4.72
N LYS A 188 -17.43 17.71 -6.00
CA LYS A 188 -17.24 16.77 -7.12
C LYS A 188 -15.79 16.31 -7.21
N PHE A 189 -14.86 17.26 -7.04
CA PHE A 189 -13.43 16.97 -6.98
C PHE A 189 -13.07 16.23 -5.69
N ILE A 190 -13.62 16.63 -4.55
CA ILE A 190 -13.37 15.96 -3.26
C ILE A 190 -13.77 14.48 -3.32
N ILE A 191 -14.99 14.16 -3.76
CA ILE A 191 -15.49 12.78 -3.86
C ILE A 191 -14.63 11.97 -4.82
N THR A 192 -14.29 12.53 -5.98
CA THR A 192 -13.45 11.83 -6.97
C THR A 192 -12.04 11.58 -6.44
N SER A 193 -11.45 12.55 -5.70
CA SER A 193 -10.17 12.37 -5.01
C SER A 193 -10.23 11.26 -3.95
N VAL A 194 -11.36 11.09 -3.24
CA VAL A 194 -11.51 10.00 -2.27
C VAL A 194 -11.50 8.64 -2.96
N PHE A 195 -12.23 8.48 -4.06
CA PHE A 195 -12.20 7.23 -4.84
C PHE A 195 -10.83 6.95 -5.45
N LEU A 196 -10.16 7.99 -5.95
CA LEU A 196 -8.76 7.90 -6.39
C LEU A 196 -7.86 7.40 -5.25
N CYS A 197 -8.04 7.92 -4.04
CA CYS A 197 -7.27 7.52 -2.87
C CYS A 197 -7.49 6.06 -2.46
N LEU A 198 -8.74 5.60 -2.50
CA LEU A 198 -9.05 4.20 -2.25
C LEU A 198 -8.44 3.28 -3.30
N GLY A 199 -8.50 3.68 -4.58
CA GLY A 199 -7.93 2.92 -5.70
C GLY A 199 -6.41 2.77 -5.61
N TYR A 200 -5.67 3.88 -5.48
CA TYR A 200 -4.21 3.79 -5.39
C TYR A 200 -3.76 3.16 -4.08
N MET A 201 -4.51 3.30 -2.98
CA MET A 201 -4.16 2.66 -1.70
C MET A 201 -4.31 1.13 -1.78
N MET A 202 -5.31 0.63 -2.51
CA MET A 202 -5.42 -0.80 -2.80
C MET A 202 -4.19 -1.31 -3.57
N ALA A 203 -3.72 -0.54 -4.57
CA ALA A 203 -2.51 -0.88 -5.29
C ALA A 203 -1.25 -0.85 -4.39
N ALA A 204 -1.14 0.16 -3.52
CA ALA A 204 -0.06 0.28 -2.54
C ALA A 204 -0.03 -0.90 -1.55
N CYS A 205 -1.19 -1.33 -1.03
CA CYS A 205 -1.26 -2.51 -0.17
C CYS A 205 -0.78 -3.78 -0.88
N ALA A 206 -1.22 -3.98 -2.13
CA ALA A 206 -0.80 -5.13 -2.92
C ALA A 206 0.71 -5.12 -3.20
N SER A 207 1.31 -3.93 -3.45
CA SER A 207 2.74 -3.79 -3.66
C SER A 207 3.55 -3.99 -2.38
N ASP A 208 3.10 -3.45 -1.24
CA ASP A 208 3.77 -3.61 0.06
C ASP A 208 3.87 -5.11 0.42
N ALA A 209 2.77 -5.82 0.21
CA ALA A 209 2.73 -7.26 0.39
C ALA A 209 3.68 -7.98 -0.60
N MET A 210 3.75 -7.54 -1.86
CA MET A 210 4.63 -8.13 -2.87
C MET A 210 6.13 -7.95 -2.53
N VAL A 211 6.52 -6.79 -1.99
CA VAL A 211 7.89 -6.54 -1.51
C VAL A 211 8.27 -7.54 -0.42
N VAL A 212 7.37 -7.80 0.54
CA VAL A 212 7.61 -8.80 1.60
C VAL A 212 7.84 -10.19 1.01
N GLN A 213 7.04 -10.59 0.01
CA GLN A 213 7.24 -11.87 -0.67
C GLN A 213 8.59 -11.95 -1.39
N TYR A 214 9.03 -10.88 -2.04
CA TYR A 214 10.35 -10.86 -2.68
C TYR A 214 11.48 -10.88 -1.65
N ALA A 215 11.36 -10.16 -0.54
CA ALA A 215 12.35 -10.16 0.54
C ALA A 215 12.48 -11.54 1.21
N GLN A 216 11.40 -12.32 1.28
CA GLN A 216 11.43 -13.70 1.79
C GLN A 216 12.24 -14.66 0.90
N ARG A 217 12.34 -14.37 -0.40
CA ARG A 217 13.16 -15.16 -1.35
C ARG A 217 14.64 -14.79 -1.33
N GLU A 218 15.00 -13.69 -0.65
CA GLU A 218 16.39 -13.29 -0.52
C GLU A 218 17.10 -14.11 0.55
N PRO A 219 18.32 -14.64 0.26
CA PRO A 219 19.15 -15.31 1.25
C PRO A 219 19.56 -14.32 2.34
N LEU A 220 19.90 -14.84 3.51
CA LEU A 220 20.06 -14.05 4.73
C LEU A 220 21.10 -12.93 4.57
N ALA A 221 22.17 -13.18 3.79
CA ALA A 221 23.25 -12.23 3.54
C ALA A 221 22.83 -10.97 2.76
N ILE A 222 21.76 -11.03 1.95
CA ILE A 222 21.30 -9.92 1.10
C ILE A 222 19.84 -9.54 1.34
N ARG A 223 19.22 -10.08 2.40
CA ARG A 223 17.81 -9.86 2.72
C ARG A 223 17.53 -8.37 2.99
N GLY A 224 16.46 -7.87 2.38
CA GLY A 224 16.03 -6.48 2.53
C GLY A 224 16.59 -5.56 1.44
N ARG A 225 17.40 -6.09 0.52
CA ARG A 225 17.93 -5.32 -0.62
C ARG A 225 16.81 -4.80 -1.52
N ILE A 226 15.75 -5.57 -1.72
CA ILE A 226 14.56 -5.10 -2.48
C ILE A 226 13.78 -3.98 -1.75
N GLN A 227 13.94 -3.85 -0.43
CA GLN A 227 13.29 -2.81 0.39
C GLN A 227 14.10 -1.50 0.44
N THR A 228 15.42 -1.59 0.24
CA THR A 228 16.34 -0.45 0.31
C THR A 228 16.75 0.11 -1.05
N ALA A 229 16.48 -0.61 -2.13
CA ALA A 229 16.72 -0.20 -3.52
C ALA A 229 15.65 0.77 -4.03
#